data_AF-A0A2D4Q589-F1
#
_entry.id   AF-A0A2D4Q589-F1
#
_cell.length_a   1.000
_cell.length_b   1.000
_cell.length_c   1.000
_cell.angle_alpha   90.00
_cell.angle_beta   90.00
_cell.angle_gamma   90.00
#
_symmetry.space_group_name_H-M   'P 1'
#
loop_
_entity.id
_entity.type
_entity.pdbx_description
1 polymer ?
#
loop_
_entity_poly.entity_id
_entity_poly.type
_entity_poly.pdbx_seq_one_letter_code
_entity_poly.pdbx_strand_id
1 'polypeptide(L)'
;VTVKVDDVDGMKSFKQKILPCTLDKHTQNPMTLIFSNDMFKEAMQTMNIDVKKMPLGKLSKQQIAKGFEALETLEEALKKQPLSQKQLEELSSRFYTIIPHNFGRNRPPSINTQEIVQAKKDMLLVLADIELAQSLQAQKKEEEEEEE
;
A
#
# COMPACT_ATOMS: atom_id res chain seq x y z
N VAL A 1 -3.27 28.23 14.84
CA VAL A 1 -2.36 27.25 15.49
C VAL A 1 -1.50 26.65 14.40
N THR A 2 -0.19 26.45 14.60
CA THR A 2 0.62 25.75 13.59
C THR A 2 0.32 24.28 13.70
N VAL A 3 -0.31 23.72 12.67
CA VAL A 3 -0.73 22.32 12.69
C VAL A 3 0.24 21.51 11.84
N LYS A 4 0.74 20.44 12.44
CA LYS A 4 1.56 19.44 11.78
C LYS A 4 0.62 18.33 11.35
N VAL A 5 0.38 18.25 10.06
CA VAL A 5 -0.33 17.13 9.44
C VAL A 5 0.72 16.17 8.89
N ASP A 6 0.53 14.87 9.16
CA ASP A 6 1.29 13.83 8.49
C ASP A 6 0.84 13.80 7.03
N ASP A 7 1.56 14.52 6.17
CA ASP A 7 1.40 14.45 4.73
C ASP A 7 2.32 13.35 4.19
N VAL A 8 1.87 12.70 3.12
CA VAL A 8 2.43 11.44 2.64
C VAL A 8 3.88 11.57 2.12
N ASP A 9 4.30 12.80 1.79
CA ASP A 9 5.65 13.16 1.29
C ASP A 9 6.45 14.07 2.26
N GLY A 10 5.98 14.28 3.50
CA GLY A 10 6.71 15.04 4.54
C GLY A 10 5.84 15.94 5.40
N MET A 11 6.41 16.44 6.51
CA MET A 11 5.69 17.26 7.48
C MET A 11 5.47 18.69 6.93
N LYS A 12 4.31 18.95 6.30
CA LYS A 12 3.92 20.31 5.88
C LYS A 12 3.25 21.03 7.05
N SER A 13 3.71 22.24 7.35
CA SER A 13 3.14 23.10 8.39
C SER A 13 2.34 24.22 7.75
N PHE A 14 1.02 24.24 7.97
CA PHE A 14 0.13 25.30 7.50
C PHE A 14 -0.33 26.20 8.66
N LYS A 15 -0.53 27.48 8.38
CA LYS A 15 -1.21 28.41 9.31
C LYS A 15 -2.71 28.39 9.02
N GLN A 16 -3.41 27.43 9.62
CA GLN A 16 -4.87 27.34 9.50
C GLN A 16 -5.56 27.71 10.82
N LYS A 17 -6.75 28.31 10.74
CA LYS A 17 -7.63 28.52 11.90
C LYS A 17 -8.35 27.21 12.21
N ILE A 18 -7.73 26.39 13.05
CA ILE A 18 -8.29 25.08 13.42
C ILE A 18 -9.16 25.23 14.67
N LEU A 19 -10.40 24.75 14.58
CA LEU A 19 -11.31 24.65 15.72
C LEU A 19 -10.82 23.57 16.71
N PRO A 20 -11.04 23.74 18.01
CA PRO A 20 -10.68 22.71 18.99
C PRO A 20 -11.44 21.40 18.70
N CYS A 21 -10.75 20.27 18.80
CA CYS A 21 -11.35 18.95 18.62
C CYS A 21 -12.43 18.70 19.69
N THR A 22 -13.61 18.29 19.25
CA THR A 22 -14.78 18.01 20.12
C THR A 22 -14.79 16.58 20.67
N LEU A 23 -13.96 15.69 20.12
CA LEU A 23 -13.86 14.30 20.55
C LEU A 23 -13.11 14.19 21.87
N ASP A 24 -13.45 13.19 22.70
CA ASP A 24 -12.72 12.90 23.93
C ASP A 24 -11.41 12.15 23.64
N LYS A 25 -10.49 12.09 24.61
CA LYS A 25 -9.19 11.44 24.43
C LYS A 25 -9.29 9.94 24.12
N HIS A 26 -10.28 9.23 24.64
CA HIS A 26 -10.46 7.81 24.36
C HIS A 26 -10.89 7.55 22.92
N THR A 27 -11.53 8.53 22.27
CA THR A 27 -11.87 8.48 20.85
C THR A 27 -10.75 9.04 19.97
N GLN A 28 -10.05 10.10 20.40
CA GLN A 28 -8.94 10.68 19.62
C GLN A 28 -7.78 9.69 19.44
N ASN A 29 -7.39 8.98 20.50
CA ASN A 29 -6.26 8.05 20.46
C ASN A 29 -6.38 6.94 19.39
N PRO A 30 -7.48 6.16 19.33
CA PRO A 30 -7.65 5.16 18.28
C PRO A 30 -7.76 5.80 16.91
N MET A 31 -8.41 6.96 16.77
CA MET A 31 -8.47 7.67 15.49
C MET A 31 -7.09 8.05 14.97
N THR A 32 -6.19 8.53 15.83
CA THR A 32 -4.79 8.80 15.46
C THR A 32 -4.05 7.51 15.10
N LEU A 33 -4.32 6.41 15.81
CA LEU A 33 -3.64 5.14 15.60
C LEU A 33 -4.04 4.49 14.26
N ILE A 34 -5.34 4.33 13.98
CA ILE A 34 -5.83 3.64 12.78
C ILE A 34 -5.52 4.40 11.48
N PHE A 35 -5.27 5.70 11.57
CA PHE A 35 -4.93 6.58 10.45
C PHE A 35 -3.46 7.02 10.44
N SER A 36 -2.60 6.36 11.22
CA SER A 36 -1.17 6.69 11.27
C SER A 36 -0.45 6.27 10.00
N ASN A 37 0.14 7.25 9.30
CA ASN A 37 0.97 6.99 8.12
C ASN A 37 2.21 6.15 8.42
N ASP A 38 2.76 6.28 9.63
CA ASP A 38 3.94 5.51 10.02
C ASP A 38 3.58 4.04 10.26
N MET A 39 2.42 3.76 10.86
CA MET A 39 1.91 2.38 10.97
C MET A 39 1.71 1.74 9.59
N PHE A 40 1.15 2.48 8.62
CA PHE A 40 1.00 1.97 7.26
C PHE A 40 2.36 1.70 6.59
N LYS A 41 3.34 2.60 6.73
CA LYS A 41 4.69 2.39 6.19
C LYS A 41 5.37 1.17 6.81
N GLU A 42 5.27 0.99 8.12
CA GLU A 42 5.86 -0.15 8.84
C GLU A 42 5.20 -1.48 8.42
N ALA A 43 3.87 -1.50 8.26
CA ALA A 43 3.16 -2.66 7.75
C ALA A 43 3.60 -3.03 6.33
N MET A 44 3.71 -2.04 5.43
CA MET A 44 4.21 -2.25 4.06
C MET A 44 5.65 -2.78 4.04
N GLN A 45 6.53 -2.25 4.90
CA GLN A 45 7.91 -2.72 5.01
C GLN A 45 8.01 -4.16 5.52
N THR A 46 7.17 -4.55 6.49
CA THR A 46 7.10 -5.92 7.02
C THR A 46 6.71 -6.92 5.93
N MET A 47 5.89 -6.49 4.97
CA MET A 47 5.51 -7.26 3.78
C MET A 47 6.56 -7.21 2.65
N ASN A 48 7.72 -6.59 2.87
CA ASN A 48 8.80 -6.36 1.91
C ASN A 48 8.42 -5.47 0.71
N ILE A 49 7.48 -4.55 0.88
CA ILE A 49 7.15 -3.56 -0.15
C ILE A 49 8.19 -2.44 -0.15
N ASP A 50 8.59 -1.99 -1.34
CA ASP A 50 9.48 -0.84 -1.50
C ASP A 50 8.69 0.47 -1.36
N VAL A 51 8.51 0.92 -0.12
CA VAL A 51 7.81 2.16 0.22
C VAL A 51 8.45 3.42 -0.40
N LYS A 52 9.71 3.35 -0.85
CA LYS A 52 10.36 4.49 -1.54
C LYS A 52 9.92 4.57 -3.00
N LYS A 53 9.75 3.43 -3.66
CA LYS A 53 9.22 3.35 -5.03
C LYS A 53 7.70 3.45 -5.07
N MET A 54 7.03 3.03 -4.01
CA MET A 54 5.60 3.06 -3.85
C MET A 54 5.24 3.78 -2.53
N PRO A 55 5.36 5.12 -2.47
CA PRO A 55 4.87 5.88 -1.34
C PRO A 55 3.35 5.79 -1.26
N LEU A 56 2.78 5.91 -0.06
CA LEU A 56 1.35 5.71 0.20
C LEU A 56 0.43 6.55 -0.71
N GLY A 57 0.84 7.76 -1.09
CA GLY A 57 0.04 8.68 -1.90
C GLY A 57 0.09 8.38 -3.40
N LYS A 58 1.00 7.49 -3.83
CA LYS A 58 1.07 6.98 -5.20
C LYS A 58 0.54 5.55 -5.33
N LEU A 59 0.12 4.95 -4.21
CA LEU A 59 -0.57 3.67 -4.23
C LEU A 59 -1.93 3.88 -4.91
N SER A 60 -2.19 3.11 -5.98
CA SER A 60 -3.43 3.26 -6.75
C SER A 60 -4.19 1.95 -6.87
N LYS A 61 -5.53 2.04 -6.86
CA LYS A 61 -6.43 0.91 -7.11
C LYS A 61 -6.07 0.15 -8.39
N GLN A 62 -5.69 0.88 -9.44
CA GLN A 62 -5.30 0.31 -10.72
C GLN A 62 -4.03 -0.54 -10.62
N GLN A 63 -3.03 -0.11 -9.85
CA GLN A 63 -1.80 -0.86 -9.65
C GLN A 63 -2.05 -2.13 -8.83
N ILE A 64 -2.89 -2.06 -7.81
CA ILE A 64 -3.31 -3.21 -7.01
C ILE A 64 -4.08 -4.22 -7.86
N ALA A 65 -5.03 -3.76 -8.69
CA ALA A 65 -5.78 -4.60 -9.62
C ALA A 65 -4.86 -5.34 -10.60
N LYS A 66 -3.91 -4.62 -11.22
CA LYS A 66 -2.88 -5.24 -12.08
C LYS A 66 -2.01 -6.25 -11.33
N GLY A 67 -1.77 -6.01 -10.04
CA GLY A 67 -1.09 -6.96 -9.16
C GLY A 67 -1.87 -8.27 -9.01
N PHE A 68 -3.18 -8.19 -8.80
CA PHE A 68 -4.05 -9.37 -8.74
C PHE A 68 -4.09 -10.14 -10.05
N GLU A 69 -4.25 -9.44 -11.19
CA GLU A 69 -4.22 -10.05 -12.53
C GLU A 69 -2.90 -10.82 -12.78
N ALA A 70 -1.77 -10.25 -12.33
CA ALA A 70 -0.46 -10.90 -12.43
C ALA A 70 -0.36 -12.17 -11.55
N LEU A 71 -0.98 -12.17 -10.37
CA LEU A 71 -1.04 -13.35 -9.50
C LEU A 71 -2.01 -14.42 -10.02
N GLU A 72 -3.14 -14.02 -10.61
CA GLU A 72 -4.08 -14.95 -11.25
C GLU A 72 -3.44 -15.66 -12.44
N THR A 73 -2.76 -14.92 -13.31
CA THR A 73 -1.99 -15.53 -14.42
C THR A 73 -0.91 -16.47 -13.93
N LEU A 74 -0.25 -16.15 -12.82
CA LEU A 74 0.75 -17.02 -12.20
C LEU A 74 0.09 -18.28 -11.61
N GLU A 75 -1.03 -18.14 -10.93
CA GLU A 75 -1.81 -19.26 -10.39
C GLU A 75 -2.30 -20.22 -11.48
N GLU A 76 -2.85 -19.68 -12.58
CA GLU A 76 -3.28 -20.49 -13.72
C GLU A 76 -2.12 -21.24 -14.36
N ALA A 77 -0.96 -20.59 -14.45
CA ALA A 77 0.24 -21.25 -14.94
C ALA A 77 0.58 -22.42 -14.02
N LEU A 78 0.63 -22.22 -12.69
CA LEU A 78 0.97 -23.26 -11.71
C LEU A 78 0.03 -24.48 -11.77
N LYS A 79 -1.23 -24.31 -12.21
CA LYS A 79 -2.18 -25.41 -12.40
C LYS A 79 -1.90 -26.26 -13.65
N LYS A 80 -1.24 -25.71 -14.68
CA LYS A 80 -0.99 -26.34 -16.00
C LYS A 80 0.36 -27.07 -16.09
N GLN A 81 0.92 -27.52 -14.96
CA GLN A 81 2.26 -28.16 -14.91
C GLN A 81 2.47 -29.27 -15.97
N PRO A 82 3.71 -29.46 -16.46
CA PRO A 82 4.96 -28.87 -15.97
C PRO A 82 5.28 -27.50 -16.58
N LEU A 83 5.80 -26.60 -15.74
CA LEU A 83 6.26 -25.25 -16.13
C LEU A 83 7.78 -25.19 -16.18
N SER A 84 8.32 -24.48 -17.18
CA SER A 84 9.74 -24.18 -17.19
C SER A 84 10.08 -23.16 -16.10
N GLN A 85 11.26 -23.32 -15.48
CA GLN A 85 11.76 -22.38 -14.47
C GLN A 85 11.82 -20.94 -15.02
N LYS A 86 12.19 -20.77 -16.29
CA LYS A 86 12.27 -19.47 -16.96
C LYS A 86 10.91 -18.77 -17.02
N GLN A 87 9.84 -19.50 -17.32
CA GLN A 87 8.48 -18.94 -17.34
C GLN A 87 8.01 -18.51 -15.95
N LEU A 88 8.30 -19.30 -14.90
CA LEU A 88 7.98 -18.93 -13.52
C LEU A 88 8.74 -17.67 -13.09
N GLU A 89 10.03 -17.57 -13.42
CA GLU A 89 10.84 -16.40 -13.14
C GLU A 89 10.32 -15.15 -13.86
N GLU A 90 9.89 -15.28 -15.12
CA GLU A 90 9.31 -14.18 -15.90
C GLU A 90 7.98 -13.68 -15.31
N LEU A 91 7.05 -14.60 -14.99
CA LEU A 91 5.78 -14.26 -14.35
C LEU A 91 5.97 -13.62 -12.97
N SER A 92 6.89 -14.17 -12.16
CA SER A 92 7.24 -13.60 -10.86
C SER A 92 7.85 -12.20 -11.01
N SER A 93 8.73 -12.01 -12.00
CA SER A 93 9.36 -10.71 -12.27
C SER A 93 8.33 -9.67 -12.71
N ARG A 94 7.34 -10.07 -13.51
CA ARG A 94 6.22 -9.20 -13.90
C ARG A 94 5.44 -8.73 -12.68
N PHE A 95 5.12 -9.62 -11.75
CA PHE A 95 4.48 -9.24 -10.49
C PHE A 95 5.32 -8.24 -9.69
N TYR A 96 6.62 -8.48 -9.49
CA TYR A 96 7.49 -7.56 -8.74
C TYR A 96 7.76 -6.21 -9.45
N THR A 97 7.54 -6.16 -10.76
CA THR A 97 7.60 -4.90 -11.52
C THR A 97 6.34 -4.06 -11.27
N ILE A 98 5.17 -4.70 -11.23
CA ILE A 98 3.89 -4.04 -10.93
C ILE A 98 3.83 -3.63 -9.46
N ILE A 99 4.27 -4.52 -8.57
CA ILE A 99 4.30 -4.31 -7.12
C ILE A 99 5.76 -4.25 -6.67
N PRO A 100 6.38 -3.06 -6.64
CA PRO A 100 7.72 -2.85 -6.11
C PRO A 100 7.95 -3.51 -4.74
N HIS A 101 8.87 -4.48 -4.72
CA HIS A 101 9.34 -5.12 -3.50
C HIS A 101 10.80 -4.74 -3.22
N ASN A 102 11.15 -4.67 -1.93
CA ASN A 102 12.51 -4.47 -1.48
C ASN A 102 13.14 -5.80 -1.06
N PHE A 103 14.01 -6.36 -1.91
CA PHE A 103 14.79 -7.57 -1.61
C PHE A 103 16.25 -7.25 -1.21
N GLY A 104 16.58 -5.96 -1.00
CA GLY A 104 17.94 -5.52 -0.74
C GLY A 104 18.89 -5.84 -1.90
N ARG A 105 19.95 -6.60 -1.61
CA ARG A 105 20.93 -7.08 -2.60
C ARG A 105 20.61 -8.47 -3.15
N ASN A 106 19.54 -9.10 -2.68
CA ASN A 106 19.17 -10.45 -3.07
C ASN A 106 18.34 -10.43 -4.36
N ARG A 107 18.45 -11.50 -5.13
CA ARG A 107 17.58 -11.72 -6.29
C ARG A 107 16.13 -11.92 -5.80
N PRO A 108 15.12 -11.31 -6.44
CA PRO A 108 13.72 -11.59 -6.13
C PRO A 108 13.42 -13.10 -6.17
N PRO A 109 12.76 -13.65 -5.15
CA PRO A 109 12.42 -15.07 -5.10
C PRO A 109 11.32 -15.40 -6.11
N SER A 110 11.41 -16.56 -6.76
CA SER A 110 10.34 -17.03 -7.65
C SER A 110 9.09 -17.42 -6.85
N ILE A 111 7.93 -17.07 -7.38
CA ILE A 111 6.63 -17.49 -6.86
C ILE A 111 6.32 -18.81 -7.58
N ASN A 112 6.46 -19.93 -6.88
CA ASN A 112 6.37 -21.27 -7.49
C ASN A 112 5.42 -22.23 -6.76
N THR A 113 4.81 -21.81 -5.65
CA THR A 113 3.81 -22.58 -4.91
C THR A 113 2.53 -21.80 -4.74
N GLN A 114 1.41 -22.53 -4.61
CA GLN A 114 0.10 -21.93 -4.35
C GLN A 114 0.10 -21.13 -3.04
N GLU A 115 0.84 -21.60 -2.02
CA GLU A 115 0.96 -20.93 -0.73
C GLU A 115 1.59 -19.54 -0.86
N ILE A 116 2.65 -19.40 -1.67
CA ILE A 116 3.28 -18.10 -1.91
C ILE A 116 2.32 -17.19 -2.68
N VAL A 117 1.61 -17.71 -3.68
CA VAL A 117 0.58 -16.93 -4.41
C VAL A 117 -0.48 -16.41 -3.46
N GLN A 118 -1.01 -17.26 -2.58
CA GLN A 118 -2.03 -16.84 -1.62
C GLN A 118 -1.49 -15.77 -0.66
N ALA A 119 -0.30 -15.95 -0.12
CA ALA A 119 0.34 -14.94 0.73
C ALA A 119 0.53 -13.59 0.01
N LYS A 120 0.82 -13.60 -1.30
CA LYS A 120 0.88 -12.38 -2.12
C LYS A 120 -0.50 -11.76 -2.39
N LYS A 121 -1.56 -12.56 -2.53
CA LYS A 121 -2.94 -12.05 -2.62
C LYS A 121 -3.36 -11.39 -1.32
N ASP A 122 -3.07 -12.02 -0.18
CA ASP A 122 -3.37 -11.47 1.14
C ASP A 122 -2.64 -10.13 1.36
N MET A 123 -1.39 -10.03 0.94
CA MET A 123 -0.65 -8.76 0.90
C MET A 123 -1.35 -7.69 0.06
N LEU A 124 -1.83 -8.02 -1.14
CA LEU A 124 -2.54 -7.06 -1.99
C LEU A 124 -3.86 -6.57 -1.37
N LEU A 125 -4.55 -7.43 -0.62
CA LEU A 125 -5.75 -7.03 0.13
C LEU A 125 -5.41 -5.99 1.20
N VAL A 126 -4.34 -6.20 1.96
CA VAL A 126 -3.87 -5.21 2.94
C VAL A 126 -3.50 -3.89 2.26
N LEU A 127 -2.85 -3.93 1.09
CA LEU A 127 -2.57 -2.71 0.32
C LEU A 127 -3.85 -2.00 -0.15
N ALA A 128 -4.91 -2.74 -0.49
CA ALA A 128 -6.19 -2.16 -0.87
C ALA A 128 -6.86 -1.43 0.31
N ASP A 129 -6.81 -2.00 1.51
CA ASP A 129 -7.35 -1.37 2.72
C ASP A 129 -6.59 -0.08 3.06
N ILE A 130 -5.27 -0.08 2.90
CA ILE A 130 -4.44 1.11 3.09
C ILE A 130 -4.80 2.20 2.06
N GLU A 131 -4.93 1.84 0.78
CA GLU A 131 -5.31 2.78 -0.28
C GLU A 131 -6.69 3.40 -0.03
N LEU A 132 -7.63 2.60 0.45
CA LEU A 132 -8.97 3.06 0.81
C LEU A 132 -8.90 4.04 1.99
N ALA A 133 -8.14 3.73 3.03
CA ALA A 133 -7.95 4.62 4.17
C ALA A 133 -7.33 5.97 3.76
N GLN A 134 -6.35 5.96 2.86
CA GLN A 134 -5.74 7.18 2.32
C GLN A 134 -6.72 7.98 1.46
N SER A 135 -7.52 7.31 0.64
CA SER A 135 -8.57 7.95 -0.18
C SER A 135 -9.60 8.66 0.68
N LEU A 136 -10.02 8.05 1.80
CA LEU A 136 -10.95 8.66 2.76
C LEU A 136 -10.37 9.94 3.40
N GLN A 137 -9.06 10.00 3.63
CA GLN A 137 -8.40 11.20 4.14
C GLN A 137 -8.23 12.30 3.09
N ALA A 138 -8.03 11.92 1.82
CA ALA A 138 -7.82 12.86 0.72
C ALA A 138 -9.11 13.60 0.32
N GLN A 139 -10.25 12.90 0.23
CA GLN A 139 -11.55 13.49 -0.11
C GLN A 139 -11.91 14.69 0.79
N LYS A 140 -11.56 14.59 2.08
CA LYS A 140 -11.80 15.67 3.04
C LYS A 140 -11.01 16.95 2.74
N LYS A 141 -9.80 16.86 2.17
CA LYS A 141 -8.99 18.03 1.83
C LYS A 141 -9.56 18.80 0.63
N GLU A 142 -10.16 18.08 -0.32
CA GLU A 142 -10.75 18.69 -1.53
C GLU A 142 -12.06 19.43 -1.21
N GLU A 143 -12.91 18.87 -0.34
CA GLU A 143 -14.13 19.52 0.13
C GLU A 143 -13.86 20.81 0.94
N GLU A 144 -12.77 20.84 1.73
CA GLU A 144 -12.36 22.02 2.49
C GLU A 144 -11.75 23.13 1.61
N GLU A 145 -11.19 22.81 0.43
CA GLU A 145 -10.63 23.77 -0.53
C GLU A 145 -11.71 24.38 -1.46
N GLU A 146 -12.82 23.69 -1.71
CA GLU A 146 -13.94 24.21 -2.51
C GLU A 146 -14.87 25.16 -1.72
N GLU A 147 -14.85 25.11 -0.39
CA GLU A 147 -15.66 25.97 0.49
C GLU A 147 -14.95 27.27 0.95
N GLU A 148 -13.67 27.49 0.59
CA GLU A 148 -12.92 28.76 0.79
C GLU A 148 -12.92 29.66 -0.47
#